data_AF-A0A7X4J0G7-F1
#
_entry.id   AF-A0A7X4J0G7-F1
#
_cell.length_a   1.000
_cell.length_b   1.000
_cell.length_c   1.000
_cell.angle_alpha   90.00
_cell.angle_beta   90.00
_cell.angle_gamma   90.00
#
_symmetry.space_group_name_H-M   'P 1'
#
loop_
_entity.id
_entity.type
_entity.pdbx_description
1 polymer ?
#
loop_
_entity_poly.entity_id
_entity_poly.type
_entity_poly.pdbx_seq_one_letter_code
_entity_poly.pdbx_strand_id
1 'polypeptide(L)'
;MNLTVDASIVVKWFVEEPLRDKARRLLSHRLGLHAPEILLAEFANTIWKKARTGEIDDPQPYFDELARLRDNVTLHPYGQLVEHAAQIATAIDHPVYDCLYLACAEATASALVTADKRFARKIAEHMPGADVRYIGAPGVAETITAAATALVISREKVEMLSDAYDVSAATDEHVIASLRGQSTMPPALTPEDLDLMADSPSSRRLVDMIGALSDEERVDLLALGWFGAGLQNSDWRKNFEHASGLVGRVSHHYVAGYGEYWRRGYALVSGLKQT
;
A
#
# COMPACT_ATOMS: atom_id res chain seq x y z
N MET A 1 -5.78 3.97 -4.88
CA MET A 1 -6.02 5.44 -4.94
C MET A 1 -4.84 6.08 -5.64
N ASN A 2 -5.07 7.05 -6.53
CA ASN A 2 -3.98 7.72 -7.24
C ASN A 2 -3.66 9.07 -6.60
N LEU A 3 -2.38 9.36 -6.44
CA LEU A 3 -1.86 10.61 -5.91
C LEU A 3 -0.75 11.14 -6.81
N THR A 4 -0.74 12.43 -7.06
CA THR A 4 0.44 13.10 -7.60
C THR A 4 1.26 13.68 -6.45
N VAL A 5 2.57 13.42 -6.43
CA VAL A 5 3.48 13.91 -5.40
C VAL A 5 4.49 14.87 -5.99
N ASP A 6 4.83 15.93 -5.26
CA ASP A 6 5.86 16.87 -5.66
C ASP A 6 7.25 16.55 -5.08
N ALA A 7 8.27 17.27 -5.55
CA ALA A 7 9.64 17.12 -5.04
C ALA A 7 9.72 17.34 -3.52
N SER A 8 8.87 18.21 -2.96
CA SER A 8 8.85 18.50 -1.52
C SER A 8 8.40 17.30 -0.66
N ILE A 9 7.58 16.40 -1.23
CA ILE A 9 7.25 15.11 -0.63
C ILE A 9 8.38 14.10 -0.83
N VAL A 10 8.87 13.96 -2.05
CA VAL A 10 9.82 12.90 -2.44
C VAL A 10 11.15 13.05 -1.73
N VAL A 11 11.67 14.28 -1.57
CA VAL A 11 12.89 14.56 -0.83
C VAL A 11 12.82 14.03 0.62
N LYS A 12 11.64 14.13 1.24
CA LYS A 12 11.41 13.69 2.63
C LYS A 12 11.36 12.17 2.79
N TRP A 13 11.31 11.40 1.72
CA TRP A 13 11.44 9.94 1.82
C TRP A 13 12.86 9.52 2.21
N PHE A 14 13.86 10.28 1.73
CA PHE A 14 15.29 9.97 1.85
C PHE A 14 15.99 10.85 2.88
N VAL A 15 15.68 12.15 2.90
CA VAL A 15 16.30 13.14 3.80
C VAL A 15 15.49 13.23 5.11
N GLU A 16 16.18 13.28 6.24
CA GLU A 16 15.57 13.48 7.55
C GLU A 16 15.12 14.93 7.70
N GLU A 17 13.80 15.16 7.63
CA GLU A 17 13.22 16.49 7.70
C GLU A 17 11.83 16.47 8.34
N PRO A 18 11.34 17.63 8.85
CA PRO A 18 9.95 17.75 9.25
C PRO A 18 8.98 17.20 8.19
N LEU A 19 7.99 16.44 8.67
CA LEU A 19 6.97 15.72 7.88
C LEU A 19 7.46 14.43 7.18
N ARG A 20 8.71 13.99 7.39
CA ARG A 20 9.21 12.70 6.87
C ARG A 20 8.29 11.53 7.19
N ASP A 21 7.90 11.37 8.45
CA ASP A 21 7.02 10.27 8.85
C ASP A 21 5.72 10.24 8.07
N LYS A 22 5.13 11.41 7.80
CA LYS A 22 3.89 11.53 7.02
C LYS A 22 4.13 11.25 5.53
N ALA A 23 5.21 11.78 4.96
CA ALA A 23 5.56 11.56 3.56
C ALA A 23 5.84 10.08 3.27
N ARG A 24 6.55 9.38 4.16
CA ARG A 24 6.86 7.95 4.00
C ARG A 24 5.63 7.04 4.03
N ARG A 25 4.51 7.46 4.64
CA ARG A 25 3.24 6.71 4.58
C ARG A 25 2.69 6.59 3.16
N LEU A 26 3.14 7.46 2.25
CA LEU A 26 2.70 7.46 0.86
C LEU A 26 3.38 6.35 0.03
N LEU A 27 4.45 5.73 0.52
CA LEU A 27 5.15 4.60 -0.13
C LEU A 27 4.38 3.27 -0.01
N SER A 28 3.05 3.32 0.12
CA SER A 28 2.20 2.13 0.18
C SER A 28 2.00 1.57 -1.23
N HIS A 29 2.10 0.24 -1.37
CA HIS A 29 1.85 -0.46 -2.64
C HIS A 29 0.44 -0.26 -3.21
N ARG A 30 -0.52 0.25 -2.42
CA ARG A 30 -1.90 0.56 -2.86
C ARG A 30 -2.10 1.99 -3.36
N LEU A 31 -1.04 2.79 -3.32
CA LEU A 31 -1.05 4.16 -3.83
C LEU A 31 -0.39 4.16 -5.21
N GLY A 32 -1.17 4.50 -6.23
CA GLY A 32 -0.64 4.85 -7.54
C GLY A 32 -0.01 6.23 -7.44
N LEU A 33 1.32 6.31 -7.32
CA LEU A 33 2.02 7.58 -7.23
C LEU A 33 2.40 8.06 -8.63
N HIS A 34 2.10 9.32 -8.91
CA HIS A 34 2.39 9.98 -10.17
C HIS A 34 3.21 11.25 -9.94
N ALA A 35 3.99 11.65 -10.93
CA ALA A 35 4.63 12.96 -10.96
C ALA A 35 5.03 13.36 -12.39
N PRO A 36 5.15 14.65 -12.71
CA PRO A 36 5.83 15.09 -13.92
C PRO A 36 7.33 14.75 -13.85
N GLU A 37 7.96 14.48 -14.99
CA GLU A 37 9.40 14.15 -15.09
C GLU A 37 10.33 15.22 -14.49
N ILE A 38 9.87 16.47 -14.38
CA ILE A 38 10.62 17.55 -13.73
C ILE A 38 10.95 17.23 -12.25
N LEU A 39 10.21 16.32 -11.62
CA LEU A 39 10.49 15.79 -10.29
C LEU A 39 11.95 15.36 -10.14
N LEU A 40 12.53 14.70 -11.15
CA LEU A 40 13.90 14.21 -11.09
C LEU A 40 14.90 15.37 -10.98
N ALA A 41 14.69 16.43 -11.76
CA ALA A 41 15.55 17.61 -11.76
C ALA A 41 15.40 18.41 -10.46
N GLU A 42 14.18 18.56 -9.95
CA GLU A 42 13.93 19.29 -8.69
C GLU A 42 14.44 18.54 -7.47
N PHE A 43 14.30 17.21 -7.45
CA PHE A 43 14.91 16.37 -6.43
C PHE A 43 16.43 16.56 -6.42
N ALA A 44 17.09 16.39 -7.58
CA ALA A 44 18.54 16.55 -7.69
C ALA A 44 19.01 17.96 -7.28
N ASN A 45 18.29 19.00 -7.71
CA ASN A 45 18.56 20.39 -7.33
C ASN A 45 18.41 20.61 -5.81
N THR A 46 17.43 19.98 -5.18
CA THR A 46 17.23 20.08 -3.73
C THR A 46 18.36 19.41 -2.96
N ILE A 47 18.78 18.20 -3.36
CA ILE A 47 19.93 17.51 -2.78
C ILE A 47 21.22 18.34 -2.96
N TRP A 48 21.46 18.88 -4.15
CA TRP A 48 22.62 19.75 -4.41
C TRP A 48 22.62 20.99 -3.51
N LYS A 49 21.46 21.66 -3.35
CA LYS A 49 21.33 22.82 -2.45
C LYS A 49 21.67 22.45 -1.00
N LYS A 50 21.19 21.30 -0.53
CA LYS A 50 21.44 20.79 0.83
C LYS A 50 22.91 20.44 1.06
N ALA A 51 23.57 19.83 0.07
CA ALA A 51 25.00 19.58 0.16
C ALA A 51 25.78 20.89 0.22
N ARG A 52 25.39 21.88 -0.59
CA ARG A 52 26.01 23.22 -0.57
C ARG A 52 25.83 23.96 0.76
N THR A 53 24.73 23.72 1.48
CA THR A 53 24.47 24.31 2.80
C THR A 53 25.03 23.50 3.96
N GLY A 54 25.66 22.35 3.70
CA GLY A 54 26.22 21.46 4.73
C GLY A 54 25.17 20.65 5.50
N GLU A 55 23.93 20.55 4.98
CA GLU A 55 22.88 19.70 5.55
C GLU A 55 23.07 18.22 5.15
N ILE A 56 23.80 17.97 4.06
CA ILE A 56 24.16 16.65 3.55
C ILE A 56 25.66 16.66 3.25
N ASP A 57 26.39 15.70 3.81
CA ASP A 57 27.84 15.61 3.60
C ASP A 57 28.20 15.04 2.21
N ASP A 58 27.55 13.94 1.82
CA ASP A 58 27.72 13.30 0.51
C ASP A 58 26.36 13.21 -0.22
N PRO A 59 26.18 13.92 -1.36
CA PRO A 59 24.95 13.85 -2.13
C PRO A 59 24.84 12.60 -3.01
N GLN A 60 25.93 11.87 -3.28
CA GLN A 60 25.93 10.75 -4.23
C GLN A 60 24.92 9.64 -3.88
N PRO A 61 24.78 9.18 -2.62
CA PRO A 61 23.80 8.15 -2.27
C PRO A 61 22.36 8.56 -2.58
N TYR A 62 22.03 9.85 -2.54
CA TYR A 62 20.69 10.34 -2.87
C TYR A 62 20.46 10.37 -4.38
N PHE A 63 21.49 10.65 -5.18
CA PHE A 63 21.40 10.58 -6.63
C PHE A 63 21.22 9.14 -7.12
N ASP A 64 21.83 8.17 -6.45
CA ASP A 64 21.65 6.75 -6.77
C ASP A 64 20.19 6.28 -6.58
N GLU A 65 19.44 6.94 -5.69
CA GLU A 65 18.01 6.69 -5.49
C GLU A 65 17.10 7.23 -6.61
N LEU A 66 17.59 8.13 -7.49
CA LEU A 66 16.82 8.63 -8.64
C LEU A 66 16.35 7.51 -9.57
N ALA A 67 17.15 6.45 -9.70
CA ALA A 67 16.77 5.28 -10.49
C ALA A 67 15.58 4.54 -9.84
N ARG A 68 15.60 4.38 -8.51
CA ARG A 68 14.57 3.70 -7.72
C ARG A 68 13.28 4.49 -7.58
N LEU A 69 13.32 5.82 -7.78
CA LEU A 69 12.10 6.63 -7.84
C LEU A 69 11.15 6.14 -8.93
N ARG A 70 11.69 5.64 -10.07
CA ARG A 70 10.88 5.13 -11.17
C ARG A 70 10.12 3.85 -10.83
N ASP A 71 10.60 3.10 -9.83
CA ASP A 71 9.93 1.89 -9.35
C ASP A 71 8.71 2.24 -8.48
N ASN A 72 8.70 3.43 -7.87
CA ASN A 72 7.68 3.85 -6.92
C ASN A 72 6.74 4.92 -7.47
N VAL A 73 7.16 5.70 -8.48
CA VAL A 73 6.44 6.83 -9.03
C VAL A 73 6.37 6.71 -10.56
N THR A 74 5.16 6.70 -11.10
CA THR A 74 4.93 6.79 -12.54
C THR A 74 5.21 8.22 -13.00
N LEU A 75 6.27 8.39 -13.79
CA LEU A 75 6.69 9.69 -14.31
C LEU A 75 5.99 10.01 -15.64
N HIS A 76 5.53 11.26 -15.77
CA HIS A 76 4.83 11.75 -16.96
C HIS A 76 5.65 12.82 -17.70
N PRO A 77 5.79 12.73 -19.04
CA PRO A 77 6.52 13.72 -19.82
C PRO A 77 5.99 15.13 -19.60
N TYR A 78 6.80 16.01 -19.02
CA TYR A 78 6.31 17.34 -18.63
C TYR A 78 5.93 18.21 -19.84
N GLY A 79 6.52 17.96 -21.01
CA GLY A 79 6.21 18.70 -22.25
C GLY A 79 4.73 18.68 -22.64
N GLN A 80 4.00 17.61 -22.28
CA GLN A 80 2.55 17.50 -22.52
C GLN A 80 1.72 18.29 -21.50
N LEU A 81 2.32 18.69 -20.39
CA LEU A 81 1.68 19.39 -19.27
C LEU A 81 1.97 20.90 -19.28
N VAL A 82 3.00 21.35 -20.01
CA VAL A 82 3.49 22.75 -19.96
C VAL A 82 2.41 23.78 -20.29
N GLU A 83 1.62 23.55 -21.35
CA GLU A 83 0.59 24.51 -21.75
C GLU A 83 -0.45 24.70 -20.64
N HIS A 84 -0.95 23.59 -20.09
CA HIS A 84 -1.92 23.62 -19.01
C HIS A 84 -1.33 24.20 -17.71
N ALA A 85 -0.10 23.81 -17.37
CA ALA A 85 0.61 24.38 -16.23
C ALA A 85 0.84 25.89 -16.36
N ALA A 86 1.09 26.42 -17.56
CA ALA A 86 1.22 27.85 -17.80
C ALA A 86 -0.10 28.61 -17.62
N GLN A 87 -1.23 28.00 -18.01
CA GLN A 87 -2.57 28.55 -17.76
C GLN A 87 -2.85 28.61 -16.25
N ILE A 88 -2.57 27.54 -15.51
CA ILE A 88 -2.67 27.50 -14.04
C ILE A 88 -1.78 28.60 -13.43
N ALA A 89 -0.49 28.62 -13.80
CA ALA A 89 0.51 29.57 -13.30
C ALA A 89 0.06 31.02 -13.47
N THR A 90 -0.54 31.35 -14.62
CA THR A 90 -1.06 32.69 -14.90
C THR A 90 -2.30 32.99 -14.04
N ALA A 91 -3.21 32.02 -13.90
CA ALA A 91 -4.44 32.20 -13.13
C ALA A 91 -4.18 32.40 -11.63
N ILE A 92 -3.15 31.75 -11.09
CA ILE A 92 -2.81 31.81 -9.66
C ILE A 92 -1.54 32.63 -9.35
N ASP A 93 -0.96 33.31 -10.34
CA ASP A 93 0.28 34.10 -10.23
C ASP A 93 1.44 33.33 -9.55
N HIS A 94 1.76 32.12 -10.00
CA HIS A 94 2.73 31.24 -9.33
C HIS A 94 3.73 30.63 -10.34
N PRO A 95 4.97 30.31 -9.94
CA PRO A 95 5.92 29.67 -10.84
C PRO A 95 5.35 28.42 -11.53
N VAL A 96 5.62 28.31 -12.84
CA VAL A 96 5.10 27.22 -13.68
C VAL A 96 5.57 25.83 -13.23
N TYR A 97 6.76 25.74 -12.59
CA TYR A 97 7.33 24.48 -12.14
C TYR A 97 6.44 23.76 -11.13
N ASP A 98 5.95 24.48 -10.11
CA ASP A 98 5.01 23.91 -9.13
C ASP A 98 3.66 23.57 -9.80
N CYS A 99 3.24 24.37 -10.79
CA CYS A 99 2.00 24.16 -11.52
C CYS A 99 2.03 22.91 -12.42
N LEU A 100 3.21 22.41 -12.82
CA LEU A 100 3.34 21.14 -13.53
C LEU A 100 2.82 19.96 -12.71
N TYR A 101 2.97 20.00 -11.38
CA TYR A 101 2.43 18.96 -10.51
C TYR A 101 0.91 19.00 -10.45
N LEU A 102 0.31 20.19 -10.41
CA LEU A 102 -1.15 20.31 -10.45
C LEU A 102 -1.70 19.86 -11.81
N ALA A 103 -1.06 20.28 -12.92
CA ALA A 103 -1.43 19.83 -14.26
C ALA A 103 -1.30 18.30 -14.40
N CYS A 104 -0.24 17.70 -13.86
CA CYS A 104 -0.09 16.25 -13.79
C CYS A 104 -1.22 15.61 -12.99
N ALA A 105 -1.57 16.19 -11.83
CA ALA A 105 -2.60 15.64 -10.95
C ALA A 105 -3.97 15.58 -11.64
N GLU A 106 -4.33 16.65 -12.35
CA GLU A 106 -5.56 16.71 -13.14
C GLU A 106 -5.55 15.73 -14.31
N ALA A 107 -4.43 15.62 -15.04
CA ALA A 107 -4.28 14.69 -16.17
C ALA A 107 -4.41 13.21 -15.75
N THR A 108 -4.02 12.86 -14.53
CA THR A 108 -4.09 11.49 -13.99
C THR A 108 -5.29 11.26 -13.07
N ALA A 109 -6.23 12.20 -13.00
CA ALA A 109 -7.39 12.15 -12.10
C ALA A 109 -7.00 11.79 -10.65
N SER A 110 -5.96 12.44 -10.15
CA SER A 110 -5.35 12.18 -8.84
C SER A 110 -5.35 13.43 -7.96
N ALA A 111 -5.21 13.24 -6.65
CA ALA A 111 -5.01 14.37 -5.74
C ALA A 111 -3.53 14.77 -5.71
N LEU A 112 -3.24 16.08 -5.76
CA LEU A 112 -1.90 16.60 -5.53
C LEU A 112 -1.60 16.60 -4.03
N VAL A 113 -0.53 15.92 -3.62
CA VAL A 113 -0.01 15.95 -2.24
C VAL A 113 1.31 16.70 -2.21
N THR A 114 1.39 17.73 -1.38
CA THR A 114 2.55 18.63 -1.28
C THR A 114 2.93 18.92 0.18
N ALA A 115 4.20 19.16 0.44
CA ALA A 115 4.69 19.75 1.69
C ALA A 115 4.88 21.28 1.61
N ASP A 116 4.59 21.92 0.46
CA ASP A 116 4.52 23.37 0.34
C ASP A 116 3.14 23.89 0.77
N LYS A 117 3.06 24.34 2.02
CA LYS A 117 1.84 24.95 2.59
C LYS A 117 1.41 26.23 1.86
N ARG A 118 2.36 27.01 1.32
CA ARG A 118 2.03 28.25 0.62
C ARG A 118 1.39 27.95 -0.73
N PHE A 119 1.96 27.00 -1.48
CA PHE A 119 1.41 26.57 -2.75
C PHE A 119 0.03 25.93 -2.59
N ALA A 120 -0.13 24.98 -1.65
CA ALA A 120 -1.42 24.34 -1.39
C ALA A 120 -2.54 25.35 -1.05
N ARG A 121 -2.22 26.34 -0.21
CA ARG A 121 -3.16 27.41 0.13
C ARG A 121 -3.49 28.29 -1.07
N LYS A 122 -2.50 28.66 -1.89
CA LYS A 122 -2.72 29.50 -3.06
C LYS A 122 -3.66 28.84 -4.06
N ILE A 123 -3.48 27.54 -4.32
CA ILE A 123 -4.40 26.73 -5.13
C ILE A 123 -5.80 26.73 -4.50
N ALA A 124 -5.92 26.43 -3.20
CA ALA A 124 -7.24 26.39 -2.55
C ALA A 124 -8.00 27.73 -2.62
N GLU A 125 -7.28 28.85 -2.60
CA GLU A 125 -7.87 30.21 -2.71
C GLU A 125 -8.33 30.55 -4.13
N HIS A 126 -7.59 30.12 -5.16
CA HIS A 126 -7.83 30.55 -6.55
C HIS A 126 -8.51 29.48 -7.42
N MET A 127 -8.45 28.21 -7.00
CA MET A 127 -8.94 27.04 -7.72
C MET A 127 -9.64 26.07 -6.74
N PRO A 128 -10.82 26.43 -6.20
CA PRO A 128 -11.51 25.63 -5.17
C PRO A 128 -11.95 24.22 -5.63
N GLY A 129 -11.95 23.96 -6.95
CA GLY A 129 -12.22 22.63 -7.52
C GLY A 129 -11.01 21.70 -7.61
N ALA A 130 -9.80 22.21 -7.36
CA ALA A 130 -8.58 21.40 -7.41
C ALA A 130 -8.42 20.55 -6.13
N ASP A 131 -8.19 19.25 -6.27
CA ASP A 131 -7.88 18.35 -5.15
C ASP A 131 -6.40 18.46 -4.78
N VAL A 132 -6.08 19.44 -3.93
CA VAL A 132 -4.74 19.66 -3.37
C VAL A 132 -4.73 19.42 -1.86
N ARG A 133 -3.73 18.68 -1.38
CA ARG A 133 -3.62 18.22 0.01
C ARG A 133 -2.25 18.57 0.56
N TYR A 134 -2.22 19.49 1.51
CA TYR A 134 -1.01 19.76 2.29
C TYR A 134 -0.79 18.62 3.29
N ILE A 135 0.29 17.85 3.14
CA ILE A 135 0.55 16.66 3.98
C ILE A 135 0.70 17.00 5.48
N GLY A 136 1.10 18.24 5.78
CA GLY A 136 1.24 18.71 7.15
C GLY A 136 -0.08 19.06 7.84
N ALA A 137 -1.20 19.17 7.09
CA ALA A 137 -2.50 19.45 7.68
C ALA A 137 -2.96 18.29 8.59
N PRO A 138 -3.73 18.57 9.66
CA PRO A 138 -4.29 17.54 10.53
C PRO A 138 -5.15 16.54 9.73
N GLY A 139 -4.95 15.24 9.95
CA GLY A 139 -5.80 14.18 9.38
C GLY A 139 -5.52 13.82 7.92
N VAL A 140 -4.77 14.62 7.15
CA VAL A 140 -4.53 14.35 5.72
C VAL A 140 -3.72 13.06 5.52
N ALA A 141 -2.60 12.91 6.23
CA ALA A 141 -1.75 11.73 6.13
C ALA A 141 -2.48 10.48 6.63
N GLU A 142 -3.26 10.62 7.70
CA GLU A 142 -4.08 9.57 8.28
C GLU A 142 -5.17 9.13 7.29
N THR A 143 -5.88 10.06 6.66
CA THR A 143 -6.92 9.79 5.67
C THR A 143 -6.34 9.07 4.45
N ILE A 144 -5.20 9.56 3.94
CA ILE A 144 -4.53 8.91 2.80
C ILE A 144 -4.10 7.49 3.16
N THR A 145 -3.53 7.30 4.36
CA THR A 145 -3.13 5.96 4.81
C THR A 145 -4.36 5.07 4.98
N ALA A 146 -5.43 5.55 5.60
CA ALA A 146 -6.64 4.78 5.83
C ALA A 146 -7.28 4.34 4.51
N ALA A 147 -7.29 5.21 3.50
CA ALA A 147 -7.71 4.85 2.15
C ALA A 147 -6.77 3.80 1.52
N ALA A 148 -5.46 3.90 1.76
CA ALA A 148 -4.47 2.95 1.27
C ALA A 148 -4.49 1.59 1.97
N THR A 149 -5.04 1.48 3.18
CA THR A 149 -5.15 0.23 3.96
C THR A 149 -6.57 -0.30 4.02
N ALA A 150 -7.49 0.28 3.26
CA ALA A 150 -8.86 -0.20 3.16
C ALA A 150 -8.91 -1.54 2.43
N LEU A 151 -9.69 -2.48 2.98
CA LEU A 151 -9.97 -3.76 2.33
C LEU A 151 -10.55 -3.56 0.93
N VAL A 152 -9.90 -4.19 -0.05
CA VAL A 152 -10.35 -4.43 -1.41
C VAL A 152 -11.18 -5.72 -1.46
N ILE A 153 -10.75 -6.76 -0.73
CA ILE A 153 -11.50 -8.02 -0.67
C ILE A 153 -12.88 -7.80 -0.02
N SER A 154 -13.92 -8.26 -0.71
CA SER A 154 -15.29 -8.15 -0.21
C SER A 154 -15.58 -9.12 0.94
N ARG A 155 -16.56 -8.77 1.78
CA ARG A 155 -17.06 -9.68 2.82
C ARG A 155 -17.50 -11.02 2.25
N GLU A 156 -18.22 -11.00 1.13
CA GLU A 156 -18.73 -12.22 0.48
C GLU A 156 -17.59 -13.16 0.07
N LYS A 157 -16.52 -12.62 -0.52
CA LYS A 157 -15.33 -13.41 -0.86
C LYS A 157 -14.66 -13.99 0.39
N VAL A 158 -14.56 -13.21 1.46
CA VAL A 158 -13.98 -13.69 2.73
C VAL A 158 -14.80 -14.82 3.33
N GLU A 159 -16.12 -14.70 3.40
CA GLU A 159 -17.00 -15.76 3.90
C GLU A 159 -16.89 -17.02 3.02
N MET A 160 -16.94 -16.87 1.69
CA MET A 160 -16.81 -17.98 0.74
C MET A 160 -15.48 -18.73 0.90
N LEU A 161 -14.37 -18.02 1.10
CA LEU A 161 -13.05 -18.62 1.33
C LEU A 161 -12.97 -19.29 2.70
N SER A 162 -13.54 -18.68 3.74
CA SER A 162 -13.60 -19.29 5.07
C SER A 162 -14.47 -20.55 5.09
N ASP A 163 -15.59 -20.58 4.37
CA ASP A 163 -16.41 -21.79 4.23
C ASP A 163 -15.63 -22.91 3.52
N ALA A 164 -14.88 -22.58 2.47
CA ALA A 164 -14.01 -23.54 1.79
C ALA A 164 -12.88 -24.06 2.69
N TYR A 165 -12.33 -23.19 3.56
CA TYR A 165 -11.37 -23.59 4.58
C TYR A 165 -12.00 -24.54 5.61
N ASP A 166 -13.20 -24.24 6.12
CA ASP A 166 -13.88 -25.09 7.11
C ASP A 166 -14.11 -26.52 6.56
N VAL A 167 -14.44 -26.64 5.26
CA VAL A 167 -14.57 -27.95 4.58
C VAL A 167 -13.22 -28.67 4.51
N SER A 168 -12.13 -27.96 4.20
CA SER A 168 -10.80 -28.55 4.16
C SER A 168 -10.35 -29.00 5.55
N ALA A 169 -10.50 -28.15 6.56
CA ALA A 169 -10.15 -28.44 7.94
C ALA A 169 -10.94 -29.63 8.51
N ALA A 170 -12.23 -29.74 8.20
CA ALA A 170 -13.04 -30.90 8.59
C ALA A 170 -12.59 -32.20 7.89
N THR A 171 -12.15 -32.10 6.63
CA THR A 171 -11.57 -33.24 5.90
C THR A 171 -10.28 -33.70 6.57
N ASP A 172 -9.41 -32.76 6.92
CA ASP A 172 -8.14 -33.02 7.61
C ASP A 172 -8.37 -33.65 8.99
N GLU A 173 -9.32 -33.12 9.77
CA GLU A 173 -9.70 -33.66 11.07
C GLU A 173 -10.19 -35.11 10.95
N HIS A 174 -11.00 -35.41 9.94
CA HIS A 174 -11.50 -36.76 9.70
C HIS A 174 -10.38 -37.75 9.33
N VAL A 175 -9.41 -37.32 8.51
CA VAL A 175 -8.23 -38.12 8.16
C VAL A 175 -7.36 -38.36 9.39
N ILE A 176 -7.04 -37.31 10.16
CA ILE A 176 -6.26 -37.41 11.40
C ILE A 176 -6.97 -38.33 12.41
N ALA A 177 -8.28 -38.22 12.58
CA ALA A 177 -9.05 -39.08 13.47
C ALA A 177 -9.00 -40.55 13.02
N SER A 178 -9.07 -40.81 11.72
CA SER A 178 -8.96 -42.14 11.14
C SER A 178 -7.58 -42.75 11.37
N LEU A 179 -6.51 -41.96 11.23
CA LEU A 179 -5.12 -42.37 11.52
C LEU A 179 -4.88 -42.61 13.02
N ARG A 180 -5.55 -41.84 13.89
CA ARG A 180 -5.44 -41.97 15.35
C ARG A 180 -6.03 -43.28 15.88
N GLY A 181 -7.09 -43.79 15.25
CA GLY A 181 -7.80 -44.98 15.69
C GLY A 181 -8.35 -44.83 17.12
N GLN A 182 -7.96 -45.72 18.04
CA GLN A 182 -8.36 -45.68 19.46
C GLN A 182 -7.37 -44.92 20.37
N SER A 183 -6.28 -44.37 19.82
CA SER A 183 -5.28 -43.65 20.61
C SER A 183 -5.82 -42.32 21.14
N THR A 184 -5.44 -41.93 22.35
CA THR A 184 -5.73 -40.59 22.91
C THR A 184 -4.67 -39.57 22.53
N MET A 185 -3.51 -40.01 22.04
CA MET A 185 -2.43 -39.15 21.57
C MET A 185 -2.64 -38.79 20.10
N PRO A 186 -2.31 -37.54 19.67
CA PRO A 186 -2.30 -37.19 18.26
C PRO A 186 -1.37 -38.13 17.47
N PRO A 187 -1.78 -38.59 16.27
CA PRO A 187 -0.88 -39.36 15.43
C PRO A 187 0.32 -38.50 15.03
N ALA A 188 1.51 -39.10 14.99
CA ALA A 188 2.68 -38.43 14.43
C ALA A 188 2.51 -38.39 12.91
N LEU A 189 2.23 -37.19 12.37
CA LEU A 189 2.10 -36.99 10.92
C LEU A 189 3.49 -36.96 10.29
N THR A 190 3.67 -37.74 9.24
CA THR A 190 4.86 -37.71 8.40
C THR A 190 4.75 -36.57 7.37
N PRO A 191 5.85 -36.15 6.73
CA PRO A 191 5.78 -35.22 5.60
C PRO A 191 4.87 -35.72 4.46
N GLU A 192 4.87 -37.03 4.19
CA GLU A 192 3.98 -37.63 3.17
C GLU A 192 2.49 -37.50 3.54
N ASP A 193 2.14 -37.64 4.82
CA ASP A 193 0.76 -37.43 5.28
C ASP A 193 0.33 -35.98 5.07
N LEU A 194 1.23 -35.03 5.35
CA LEU A 194 0.97 -33.60 5.14
C LEU A 194 0.82 -33.26 3.65
N ASP A 195 1.63 -33.86 2.78
CA ASP A 195 1.53 -33.68 1.33
C ASP A 195 0.19 -34.23 0.80
N LEU A 196 -0.25 -35.39 1.28
CA LEU A 196 -1.55 -35.96 0.91
C LEU A 196 -2.74 -35.10 1.35
N MET A 197 -2.66 -34.52 2.55
CA MET A 197 -3.68 -33.59 3.05
C MET A 197 -3.70 -32.30 2.21
N ALA A 198 -2.52 -31.77 1.86
CA ALA A 198 -2.38 -30.61 0.99
C ALA A 198 -2.92 -30.87 -0.44
N ASP A 199 -2.79 -32.10 -0.95
CA ASP A 199 -3.30 -32.53 -2.26
C ASP A 199 -4.77 -32.98 -2.27
N SER A 200 -5.47 -32.92 -1.13
CA SER A 200 -6.89 -33.26 -1.05
C SER A 200 -7.74 -32.37 -1.98
N PRO A 201 -8.88 -32.87 -2.51
CA PRO A 201 -9.74 -32.07 -3.38
C PRO A 201 -10.25 -30.77 -2.73
N SER A 202 -10.51 -30.80 -1.42
CA SER A 202 -10.91 -29.62 -0.64
C SER A 202 -9.78 -28.61 -0.49
N SER A 203 -8.56 -29.07 -0.18
CA SER A 203 -7.38 -28.19 -0.08
C SER A 203 -7.06 -27.55 -1.42
N ARG A 204 -6.98 -28.34 -2.50
CA ARG A 204 -6.74 -27.82 -3.86
C ARG A 204 -7.78 -26.79 -4.27
N ARG A 205 -9.06 -27.05 -4.01
CA ARG A 205 -10.13 -26.08 -4.29
C ARG A 205 -9.92 -24.76 -3.55
N LEU A 206 -9.59 -24.80 -2.25
CA LEU A 206 -9.31 -23.58 -1.48
C LEU A 206 -8.12 -22.81 -2.05
N VAL A 207 -7.03 -23.52 -2.35
CA VAL A 207 -5.80 -22.96 -2.91
C VAL A 207 -6.04 -22.34 -4.29
N ASP A 208 -6.84 -22.98 -5.14
CA ASP A 208 -7.25 -22.44 -6.45
C ASP A 208 -8.11 -21.18 -6.30
N MET A 209 -9.03 -21.17 -5.32
CA MET A 209 -9.85 -19.98 -5.02
C MET A 209 -9.00 -18.79 -4.56
N ILE A 210 -7.97 -19.03 -3.74
CA ILE A 210 -7.00 -18.00 -3.33
C ILE A 210 -6.17 -17.54 -4.53
N GLY A 211 -5.79 -18.46 -5.43
CA GLY A 211 -5.05 -18.14 -6.64
C GLY A 211 -5.83 -17.29 -7.65
N ALA A 212 -7.16 -17.42 -7.66
CA ALA A 212 -8.04 -16.62 -8.51
C ALA A 212 -8.25 -15.17 -8.02
N LEU A 213 -7.82 -14.83 -6.80
CA LEU A 213 -7.87 -13.46 -6.28
C LEU A 213 -6.87 -12.54 -7.00
N SER A 214 -7.11 -11.23 -6.96
CA SER A 214 -6.06 -10.26 -7.33
C SER A 214 -4.94 -10.26 -6.27
N ASP A 215 -3.77 -9.71 -6.61
CA ASP A 215 -2.70 -9.51 -5.63
C ASP A 215 -3.18 -8.66 -4.45
N GLU A 216 -3.93 -7.60 -4.71
CA GLU A 216 -4.49 -6.74 -3.67
C GLU A 216 -5.43 -7.51 -2.73
N GLU A 217 -6.29 -8.37 -3.27
CA GLU A 217 -7.20 -9.19 -2.48
C GLU A 217 -6.45 -10.25 -1.65
N ARG A 218 -5.37 -10.82 -2.19
CA ARG A 218 -4.48 -11.72 -1.43
C ARG A 218 -3.76 -11.00 -0.30
N VAL A 219 -3.32 -9.76 -0.51
CA VAL A 219 -2.72 -8.94 0.56
C VAL A 219 -3.73 -8.77 1.69
N ASP A 220 -4.97 -8.42 1.37
CA ASP A 220 -6.02 -8.30 2.39
C ASP A 220 -6.24 -9.62 3.12
N LEU A 221 -6.41 -10.71 2.39
CA LEU A 221 -6.71 -12.01 2.97
C LEU A 221 -5.61 -12.46 3.96
N LEU A 222 -4.35 -12.28 3.57
CA LEU A 222 -3.20 -12.59 4.44
C LEU A 222 -3.15 -11.67 5.66
N ALA A 223 -3.32 -10.35 5.46
CA ALA A 223 -3.33 -9.38 6.55
C ALA A 223 -4.48 -9.64 7.54
N LEU A 224 -5.67 -10.00 7.03
CA LEU A 224 -6.84 -10.38 7.82
C LEU A 224 -6.54 -11.62 8.67
N GLY A 225 -5.92 -12.64 8.07
CA GLY A 225 -5.51 -13.86 8.77
C GLY A 225 -4.59 -13.56 9.94
N TRP A 226 -3.52 -12.79 9.71
CA TRP A 226 -2.59 -12.38 10.76
C TRP A 226 -3.24 -11.50 11.84
N PHE A 227 -4.09 -10.58 11.43
CA PHE A 227 -4.79 -9.69 12.34
C PHE A 227 -5.77 -10.46 13.24
N GLY A 228 -6.53 -11.40 12.67
CA GLY A 228 -7.41 -12.30 13.42
C GLY A 228 -6.66 -13.25 14.36
N ALA A 229 -5.44 -13.67 13.98
CA ALA A 229 -4.54 -14.46 14.81
C ALA A 229 -3.85 -13.64 15.93
N GLY A 230 -3.98 -12.31 15.92
CA GLY A 230 -3.36 -11.42 16.91
C GLY A 230 -1.87 -11.13 16.68
N LEU A 231 -1.37 -11.38 15.47
CA LEU A 231 0.02 -11.11 15.12
C LEU A 231 0.29 -9.60 15.00
N GLN A 232 1.58 -9.23 15.07
CA GLN A 232 2.03 -7.84 15.04
C GLN A 232 1.34 -6.93 16.08
N ASN A 233 1.09 -7.47 17.28
CA ASN A 233 0.36 -6.80 18.37
C ASN A 233 -1.06 -6.37 18.00
N SER A 234 -1.71 -7.06 17.05
CA SER A 234 -3.03 -6.67 16.53
C SER A 234 -3.05 -5.23 16.01
N ASP A 235 -1.98 -4.82 15.32
CA ASP A 235 -1.93 -3.57 14.57
C ASP A 235 -2.30 -3.86 13.11
N TRP A 236 -3.48 -3.43 12.67
CA TRP A 236 -3.96 -3.65 11.30
C TRP A 236 -2.98 -3.12 10.26
N ARG A 237 -2.43 -1.93 10.52
CA ARG A 237 -1.53 -1.26 9.59
C ARG A 237 -0.24 -2.04 9.41
N LYS A 238 0.36 -2.53 10.50
CA LYS A 238 1.60 -3.33 10.41
C LYS A 238 1.37 -4.66 9.72
N ASN A 239 0.26 -5.33 10.01
CA ASN A 239 -0.10 -6.58 9.33
C ASN A 239 -0.29 -6.35 7.82
N PHE A 240 -0.97 -5.27 7.45
CA PHE A 240 -1.18 -4.87 6.07
C PHE A 240 0.13 -4.53 5.32
N GLU A 241 0.96 -3.68 5.89
CA GLU A 241 2.26 -3.28 5.32
C GLU A 241 3.16 -4.50 5.12
N HIS A 242 3.20 -5.41 6.09
CA HIS A 242 4.00 -6.63 5.99
C HIS A 242 3.45 -7.60 4.94
N ALA A 243 2.12 -7.77 4.86
CA ALA A 243 1.50 -8.64 3.87
C ALA A 243 1.75 -8.13 2.44
N SER A 244 1.71 -6.81 2.26
CA SER A 244 2.00 -6.16 0.97
C SER A 244 3.40 -6.48 0.43
N GLY A 245 4.39 -6.64 1.31
CA GLY A 245 5.77 -6.99 0.92
C GLY A 245 5.99 -8.49 0.64
N LEU A 246 5.00 -9.34 0.92
CA LEU A 246 5.13 -10.81 0.85
C LEU A 246 4.24 -11.44 -0.24
N VAL A 247 3.18 -10.77 -0.69
CA VAL A 247 2.35 -11.28 -1.79
C VAL A 247 3.17 -11.44 -3.07
N GLY A 248 2.97 -12.57 -3.76
CA GLY A 248 3.80 -13.02 -4.89
C GLY A 248 5.09 -13.75 -4.50
N ARG A 249 5.48 -13.73 -3.22
CA ARG A 249 6.65 -14.47 -2.67
C ARG A 249 6.26 -15.66 -1.80
N VAL A 250 5.05 -15.65 -1.27
CA VAL A 250 4.48 -16.74 -0.47
C VAL A 250 3.53 -17.60 -1.29
N SER A 251 3.46 -18.89 -1.00
CA SER A 251 2.53 -19.80 -1.68
C SER A 251 1.08 -19.54 -1.25
N HIS A 252 0.12 -19.94 -2.09
CA HIS A 252 -1.30 -19.87 -1.71
C HIS A 252 -1.62 -20.79 -0.52
N HIS A 253 -0.90 -21.91 -0.36
CA HIS A 253 -0.98 -22.77 0.82
C HIS A 253 -0.59 -22.01 2.10
N TYR A 254 0.43 -21.16 2.04
CA TYR A 254 0.82 -20.32 3.17
C TYR A 254 -0.30 -19.36 3.57
N VAL A 255 -0.98 -18.75 2.60
CA VAL A 255 -2.15 -17.90 2.87
C VAL A 255 -3.30 -18.72 3.47
N ALA A 256 -3.58 -19.90 2.91
CA ALA A 256 -4.63 -20.81 3.37
C ALA A 256 -4.45 -21.26 4.84
N GLY A 257 -3.20 -21.35 5.32
CA GLY A 257 -2.89 -21.70 6.71
C GLY A 257 -3.48 -20.75 7.75
N TYR A 258 -3.93 -19.54 7.35
CA TYR A 258 -4.59 -18.58 8.24
C TYR A 258 -6.12 -18.55 8.08
N GLY A 259 -6.70 -19.54 7.40
CA GLY A 259 -8.13 -19.58 7.05
C GLY A 259 -9.08 -19.45 8.24
N GLU A 260 -8.75 -20.08 9.37
CA GLU A 260 -9.53 -20.03 10.61
C GLU A 260 -9.69 -18.61 11.17
N TYR A 261 -8.78 -17.69 10.82
CA TYR A 261 -8.72 -16.34 11.37
C TYR A 261 -9.37 -15.27 10.48
N TRP A 262 -9.68 -15.57 9.21
CA TRP A 262 -10.14 -14.54 8.27
C TRP A 262 -11.43 -13.85 8.70
N ARG A 263 -12.46 -14.60 9.14
CA ARG A 263 -13.72 -14.00 9.64
C ARG A 263 -13.48 -13.08 10.83
N ARG A 264 -12.65 -13.52 11.79
CA ARG A 264 -12.30 -12.73 12.97
C ARG A 264 -11.54 -11.47 12.58
N GLY A 265 -10.52 -11.59 11.72
CA GLY A 265 -9.78 -10.45 11.20
C GLY A 265 -10.69 -9.44 10.51
N TYR A 266 -11.62 -9.91 9.68
CA TYR A 266 -12.53 -9.05 8.93
C TYR A 266 -13.47 -8.29 9.86
N ALA A 267 -14.03 -8.97 10.88
CA ALA A 267 -14.87 -8.35 11.90
C ALA A 267 -14.13 -7.26 12.67
N LEU A 268 -12.87 -7.51 13.07
CA LEU A 268 -12.04 -6.53 13.77
C LEU A 268 -11.77 -5.29 12.91
N VAL A 269 -11.39 -5.45 11.64
CA VAL A 269 -11.15 -4.32 10.72
C VAL A 269 -12.44 -3.54 10.43
N SER A 270 -13.56 -4.24 10.29
CA SER A 270 -14.86 -3.59 10.07
C SER A 270 -15.32 -2.81 11.30
N GLY A 271 -15.02 -3.30 12.50
CA GLY A 271 -15.26 -2.58 13.75
C GLY A 271 -14.43 -1.30 13.87
N LEU A 272 -13.16 -1.32 13.44
CA LEU A 272 -12.30 -0.13 13.40
C LEU A 272 -12.84 0.97 12.46
N LYS A 273 -13.62 0.63 11.44
CA LYS A 273 -14.23 1.61 10.52
C LYS A 273 -15.49 2.28 11.09
N GLN A 274 -16.06 1.77 12.18
CA GLN A 274 -17.30 2.27 12.78
C GLN A 274 -17.08 3.19 13.99
N THR A 275 -15.85 3.29 14.48
CA THR A 275 -15.40 4.16 15.59
C THR A 275 -14.70 5.40 15.06
#